data_AF-Q7K1T6-F1
#
_entry.id   AF-Q7K1T6-F1
#
_cell.length_a   1.000
_cell.length_b   1.000
_cell.length_c   1.000
_cell.angle_alpha   90.00
_cell.angle_beta   90.00
_cell.angle_gamma   90.00
#
_symmetry.space_group_name_H-M   'P 1'
#
loop_
_entity.id
_entity.type
_entity.pdbx_description
1 polymer ?
#
loop_
_entity_poly.entity_id
_entity_poly.type
_entity_poly.pdbx_seq_one_letter_code
_entity_poly.pdbx_strand_id
1 'polypeptide(L)'
;MCRHNQDSPRPEFLSGGDHISRDIALRLTALRETFEEVGILICTEQDDIQKWDSKSGHPRTVLLESSEHFEWQHRVHNDASQFLELFRHYKVIPNIWSLQEWSIWRTAATANRKYDTVYYITMLDKYTRNIKLLLEPHEVASAHWLSPIEAWSSSQKAIIWLPFMLLYDIARLMNFYSFQELLNFSRQRSCNGSTMVQPVYYRCDDCMFGVLPGDELYPKEPGACTQTIILSGSVDDLHRKSKQYNRYIVYDFHKVVLASNIPPCDGHLPLQPLVNNKLAKL
;
A
#
# COMPACT_ATOMS: atom_id res chain seq x y z
N MET A 1 -20.38 -8.68 -1.15
CA MET A 1 -19.57 -8.80 0.09
C MET A 1 -19.19 -10.26 0.21
N CYS A 2 -17.93 -10.63 0.00
CA CYS A 2 -17.51 -11.99 0.33
C CYS A 2 -17.66 -12.14 1.84
N ARG A 3 -18.74 -12.81 2.27
CA ARG A 3 -18.89 -13.34 3.62
C ARG A 3 -17.90 -14.50 3.76
N HIS A 4 -16.62 -14.18 3.83
CA HIS A 4 -15.62 -15.14 4.27
C HIS A 4 -15.34 -14.79 5.72
N ASN A 5 -15.64 -15.73 6.61
CA ASN A 5 -15.15 -15.68 7.98
C ASN A 5 -13.65 -15.46 7.88
N GLN A 6 -13.18 -14.31 8.33
CA GLN A 6 -11.76 -14.04 8.37
C GLN A 6 -11.15 -14.78 9.53
N ASP A 7 -9.95 -15.32 9.33
CA ASP A 7 -9.25 -16.10 10.36
C ASP A 7 -8.74 -15.20 11.50
N SER A 8 -8.55 -13.91 11.23
CA SER A 8 -8.11 -12.89 12.18
C SER A 8 -9.01 -11.64 12.12
N PRO A 9 -9.28 -10.96 13.25
CA PRO A 9 -10.10 -9.76 13.27
C PRO A 9 -9.45 -8.60 12.51
N ARG A 10 -10.23 -7.93 11.65
CA ARG A 10 -9.79 -6.68 10.99
C ARG A 10 -9.67 -5.52 11.99
N PRO A 11 -8.73 -4.59 11.78
CA PRO A 11 -8.65 -3.36 12.56
C PRO A 11 -9.96 -2.58 12.53
N GLU A 12 -10.33 -1.95 13.65
CA GLU A 12 -11.52 -1.10 13.78
C GLU A 12 -11.60 -0.01 12.70
N PHE A 13 -10.43 0.48 12.27
CA PHE A 13 -10.26 1.40 11.15
C PHE A 13 -11.00 0.96 9.87
N LEU A 14 -11.08 -0.35 9.61
CA LEU A 14 -11.77 -0.94 8.46
C LEU A 14 -13.19 -1.43 8.78
N SER A 15 -13.45 -1.84 10.01
CA SER A 15 -14.71 -2.49 10.40
C SER A 15 -15.76 -1.55 11.00
N GLY A 16 -15.41 -0.32 11.36
CA GLY A 16 -16.36 0.68 11.89
C GLY A 16 -17.22 1.37 10.84
N GLY A 17 -18.10 2.28 11.30
CA GLY A 17 -18.92 3.18 10.47
C GLY A 17 -20.42 3.07 10.76
N ASP A 18 -21.10 4.22 10.90
CA ASP A 18 -22.50 4.28 11.35
C ASP A 18 -23.52 4.08 10.21
N HIS A 19 -23.18 4.56 8.99
CA HIS A 19 -24.08 4.54 7.83
C HIS A 19 -23.53 3.75 6.64
N ILE A 20 -22.21 3.80 6.44
CA ILE A 20 -21.48 3.05 5.42
C ILE A 20 -20.27 2.44 6.11
N SER A 21 -20.00 1.16 5.81
CA SER A 21 -18.79 0.48 6.30
C SER A 21 -17.55 1.28 5.88
N ARG A 22 -16.65 1.56 6.84
CA ARG A 22 -15.35 2.21 6.59
C ARG A 22 -14.59 1.58 5.43
N ASP A 23 -14.62 0.25 5.31
CA ASP A 23 -14.03 -0.50 4.20
C ASP A 23 -14.55 -0.03 2.83
N ILE A 24 -15.86 0.14 2.69
CA ILE A 24 -16.48 0.64 1.45
C ILE A 24 -16.04 2.08 1.19
N ALA A 25 -16.06 2.93 2.21
CA ALA A 25 -15.67 4.33 2.08
C ALA A 25 -14.20 4.46 1.64
N LEU A 26 -13.27 3.72 2.25
CA LEU A 26 -11.85 3.75 1.93
C LEU A 26 -11.55 3.22 0.52
N ARG A 27 -12.28 2.19 0.07
CA ARG A 27 -12.19 1.69 -1.31
C ARG A 27 -12.66 2.73 -2.32
N LEU A 28 -13.78 3.42 -2.02
CA LEU A 28 -14.25 4.52 -2.85
C LEU A 28 -13.26 5.69 -2.87
N THR A 29 -12.66 6.03 -1.73
CA THR A 29 -11.59 7.02 -1.64
C THR A 29 -10.42 6.62 -2.54
N ALA A 30 -9.92 5.39 -2.45
CA ALA A 30 -8.81 4.94 -3.29
C ALA A 30 -9.10 5.04 -4.79
N LEU A 31 -10.33 4.69 -5.21
CA LEU A 31 -10.75 4.83 -6.61
C LEU A 31 -10.88 6.30 -7.03
N ARG A 32 -11.41 7.16 -6.16
CA ARG A 32 -11.57 8.59 -6.39
C ARG A 32 -10.20 9.27 -6.55
N GLU A 33 -9.30 9.09 -5.59
CA GLU A 33 -7.93 9.64 -5.63
C GLU A 33 -7.18 9.16 -6.89
N THR A 34 -7.34 7.89 -7.27
CA THR A 34 -6.75 7.35 -8.51
C THR A 34 -7.27 8.07 -9.77
N PHE A 35 -8.54 8.43 -9.80
CA PHE A 35 -9.11 9.20 -10.90
C PHE A 35 -8.66 10.68 -10.84
N GLU A 36 -8.70 11.29 -9.65
CA GLU A 36 -8.30 12.67 -9.45
C GLU A 36 -6.84 12.90 -9.83
N GLU A 37 -5.92 12.07 -9.36
CA GLU A 37 -4.48 12.26 -9.56
C GLU A 37 -4.01 11.93 -10.98
N VAL A 38 -4.50 10.82 -11.57
CA VAL A 38 -3.96 10.28 -12.84
C VAL A 38 -5.00 9.94 -13.91
N GLY A 39 -6.28 10.18 -13.64
CA GLY A 39 -7.35 10.01 -14.62
C GLY A 39 -7.76 8.56 -14.91
N ILE A 40 -7.41 7.60 -14.05
CA ILE A 40 -7.78 6.21 -14.27
C ILE A 40 -9.13 5.91 -13.61
N LEU A 41 -10.16 5.63 -14.41
CA LEU A 41 -11.47 5.23 -13.91
C LEU A 41 -11.60 3.70 -13.88
N ILE A 42 -11.63 3.12 -12.67
CA ILE A 42 -11.77 1.68 -12.44
C ILE A 42 -13.22 1.35 -12.10
N CYS A 43 -13.85 0.53 -12.94
CA CYS A 43 -15.30 0.31 -12.89
C CYS A 43 -15.70 -1.10 -13.33
N THR A 44 -17.00 -1.34 -13.35
CA THR A 44 -17.64 -2.49 -13.98
C THR A 44 -19.02 -2.07 -14.52
N GLU A 45 -19.60 -2.88 -15.40
CA GLU A 45 -20.94 -2.63 -15.91
C GLU A 45 -21.98 -2.93 -14.84
N GLN A 46 -23.09 -2.19 -14.88
CA GLN A 46 -24.16 -2.36 -13.91
C GLN A 46 -24.79 -3.77 -13.98
N ASP A 47 -24.88 -4.36 -15.17
CA ASP A 47 -25.44 -5.70 -15.38
C ASP A 47 -24.46 -6.82 -14.99
N ASP A 48 -23.16 -6.53 -15.04
CA ASP A 48 -22.11 -7.48 -14.69
C ASP A 48 -21.95 -7.65 -13.18
N ILE A 49 -22.36 -6.68 -12.35
CA ILE A 49 -22.20 -6.78 -10.90
C ILE A 49 -22.88 -8.01 -10.30
N GLN A 50 -24.03 -8.42 -10.86
CA GLN A 50 -24.76 -9.59 -10.37
C GLN A 50 -24.02 -10.88 -10.68
N LYS A 51 -23.18 -10.87 -11.72
CA LYS A 51 -22.34 -11.99 -12.15
C LYS A 51 -20.90 -11.86 -11.66
N TRP A 52 -20.56 -10.72 -11.06
CA TRP A 52 -19.21 -10.40 -10.65
C TRP A 52 -18.78 -11.27 -9.47
N ASP A 53 -17.72 -12.03 -9.68
CA ASP A 53 -17.07 -12.83 -8.66
C ASP A 53 -15.69 -12.25 -8.37
N SER A 54 -15.44 -11.86 -7.12
CA SER A 54 -14.13 -11.38 -6.68
C SER A 54 -12.96 -12.32 -7.02
N LYS A 55 -13.23 -13.62 -7.23
CA LYS A 55 -12.23 -14.65 -7.57
C LYS A 55 -11.96 -14.79 -9.07
N SER A 56 -12.79 -14.25 -9.94
CA SER A 56 -12.68 -14.42 -11.40
C SER A 56 -12.88 -13.14 -12.21
N GLY A 57 -13.60 -12.15 -11.68
CA GLY A 57 -13.81 -10.86 -12.31
C GLY A 57 -12.54 -10.01 -12.39
N HIS A 58 -12.28 -9.46 -13.58
CA HIS A 58 -11.22 -8.48 -13.84
C HIS A 58 -11.83 -7.10 -14.06
N PRO A 59 -11.33 -6.05 -13.39
CA PRO A 59 -12.01 -4.77 -13.45
C PRO A 59 -11.90 -4.20 -14.86
N ARG A 60 -12.93 -3.45 -15.24
CA ARG A 60 -12.90 -2.68 -16.46
C ARG A 60 -12.20 -1.35 -16.16
N THR A 61 -11.16 -1.05 -16.92
CA THR A 61 -10.63 0.30 -16.99
C THR A 61 -11.40 1.05 -18.06
N VAL A 62 -12.11 2.11 -17.69
CA VAL A 62 -12.77 2.99 -18.68
C VAL A 62 -11.83 4.13 -19.01
N LEU A 63 -11.61 4.31 -20.31
CA LEU A 63 -10.90 5.45 -20.87
C LEU A 63 -11.91 6.47 -21.34
N LEU A 64 -11.78 7.68 -20.78
CA LEU A 64 -12.60 8.81 -21.19
C LEU A 64 -11.97 9.49 -22.40
N GLU A 65 -12.81 9.99 -23.31
CA GLU A 65 -12.37 10.83 -24.41
C GLU A 65 -11.69 12.09 -23.85
N SER A 66 -10.65 12.57 -24.53
CA SER A 66 -9.69 13.53 -23.96
C SER A 66 -10.35 14.85 -23.50
N SER A 67 -11.41 15.30 -24.16
CA SER A 67 -12.12 16.53 -23.81
C SER A 67 -12.98 16.39 -22.54
N GLU A 68 -13.68 15.27 -22.38
CA GLU A 68 -14.52 15.01 -21.20
C GLU A 68 -13.68 14.62 -19.99
N HIS A 69 -12.53 13.97 -20.25
CA HIS A 69 -11.63 13.50 -19.20
C HIS A 69 -11.12 14.65 -18.32
N PHE A 70 -10.68 15.74 -18.92
CA PHE A 70 -10.21 16.93 -18.19
C PHE A 70 -11.33 17.60 -17.39
N GLU A 71 -12.52 17.74 -17.99
CA GLU A 71 -13.67 18.34 -17.32
C GLU A 71 -14.08 17.53 -16.09
N TRP A 72 -14.18 16.21 -16.24
CA TRP A 72 -14.55 15.34 -15.13
C TRP A 72 -13.49 15.31 -14.03
N GLN A 73 -12.20 15.22 -14.36
CA GLN A 73 -11.13 15.29 -13.35
C GLN A 73 -11.22 16.60 -12.56
N HIS A 74 -11.38 17.73 -13.24
CA HIS A 74 -11.50 19.04 -12.60
C HIS A 74 -12.75 19.15 -11.70
N ARG A 75 -13.90 18.63 -12.17
CA ARG A 75 -15.14 18.60 -11.39
C ARG A 75 -14.99 17.75 -10.12
N VAL A 76 -14.38 16.58 -10.24
CA VAL A 76 -14.19 15.65 -9.11
C VAL A 76 -13.17 16.20 -8.11
N HIS A 77 -12.07 16.79 -8.57
CA HIS A 77 -11.09 17.48 -7.72
C HIS A 77 -11.74 18.61 -6.88
N ASN A 78 -12.60 19.42 -7.50
CA ASN A 78 -13.28 20.53 -6.80
C ASN A 78 -14.44 20.07 -5.90
N ASP A 79 -15.10 18.98 -6.27
CA ASP A 79 -16.27 18.43 -5.55
C ASP A 79 -16.29 16.89 -5.64
N ALA A 80 -15.87 16.23 -4.56
CA ALA A 80 -15.82 14.78 -4.47
C ALA A 80 -17.17 14.09 -4.73
N SER A 81 -18.31 14.78 -4.57
CA SER A 81 -19.62 14.20 -4.87
C SER A 81 -19.83 13.96 -6.37
N GLN A 82 -19.12 14.72 -7.23
CA GLN A 82 -19.14 14.54 -8.69
C GLN A 82 -18.58 13.19 -9.11
N PHE A 83 -17.80 12.51 -8.26
CA PHE A 83 -17.27 11.19 -8.57
C PHE A 83 -18.38 10.18 -8.81
N LEU A 84 -19.48 10.23 -8.04
CA LEU A 84 -20.63 9.34 -8.25
C LEU A 84 -21.45 9.75 -9.48
N GLU A 85 -21.51 11.05 -9.80
CA GLU A 85 -22.16 11.54 -11.03
C GLU A 85 -21.42 11.07 -12.28
N LEU A 86 -20.08 11.01 -12.23
CA LEU A 86 -19.25 10.46 -13.30
C LEU A 86 -19.66 9.02 -13.64
N PHE A 87 -19.82 8.15 -12.63
CA PHE A 87 -20.27 6.78 -12.85
C PHE A 87 -21.68 6.70 -13.47
N ARG A 88 -22.61 7.54 -12.98
CA ARG A 88 -23.98 7.60 -13.53
C ARG A 88 -23.99 8.04 -14.99
N HIS A 89 -23.19 9.04 -15.33
CA HIS A 89 -23.07 9.56 -16.69
C HIS A 89 -22.65 8.47 -17.68
N TYR A 90 -21.62 7.68 -17.32
CA TYR A 90 -21.13 6.57 -18.15
C TYR A 90 -21.88 5.25 -17.96
N LYS A 91 -22.94 5.22 -17.13
CA LYS A 91 -23.75 4.03 -16.82
C LYS A 91 -22.91 2.84 -16.35
N VAL A 92 -21.88 3.13 -15.57
CA VAL A 92 -20.99 2.17 -14.92
C VAL A 92 -21.07 2.35 -13.42
N ILE A 93 -20.42 1.47 -12.65
CA ILE A 93 -20.34 1.57 -11.20
C ILE A 93 -18.89 1.41 -10.71
N PRO A 94 -18.52 2.01 -9.57
CA PRO A 94 -17.18 1.84 -9.01
C PRO A 94 -16.94 0.39 -8.64
N ASN A 95 -15.85 -0.20 -9.15
CA ASN A 95 -15.53 -1.60 -8.87
C ASN A 95 -14.69 -1.74 -7.60
N ILE A 96 -15.31 -1.46 -6.46
CA ILE A 96 -14.63 -1.57 -5.15
C ILE A 96 -14.17 -2.99 -4.81
N TRP A 97 -14.72 -4.01 -5.49
CA TRP A 97 -14.39 -5.42 -5.28
C TRP A 97 -13.12 -5.86 -6.01
N SER A 98 -12.66 -5.11 -7.00
CA SER A 98 -11.38 -5.41 -7.65
C SER A 98 -10.18 -5.05 -6.79
N LEU A 99 -10.36 -4.10 -5.87
CA LEU A 99 -9.34 -3.73 -4.89
C LEU A 99 -9.10 -4.88 -3.91
N GLN A 100 -7.86 -5.36 -3.78
CA GLN A 100 -7.46 -6.33 -2.78
C GLN A 100 -6.67 -5.59 -1.70
N GLU A 101 -6.99 -5.85 -0.42
CA GLU A 101 -6.24 -5.30 0.70
C GLU A 101 -4.81 -5.83 0.67
N TRP A 102 -3.85 -4.92 0.58
CA TRP A 102 -2.44 -5.25 0.55
C TRP A 102 -1.84 -5.14 1.95
N SER A 103 -1.81 -3.93 2.49
CA SER A 103 -1.21 -3.64 3.80
C SER A 103 -1.94 -2.50 4.50
N ILE A 104 -1.81 -2.42 5.82
CA ILE A 104 -2.35 -1.33 6.63
C ILE A 104 -1.23 -0.80 7.49
N TRP A 105 -0.98 0.50 7.36
CA TRP A 105 0.06 1.19 8.09
C TRP A 105 -0.53 2.33 8.91
N ARG A 106 -0.10 2.41 10.16
CA ARG A 106 -0.31 3.57 11.01
C ARG A 106 0.96 4.39 11.04
N THR A 107 0.83 5.71 10.94
CA THR A 107 1.97 6.62 11.04
C THR A 107 2.65 6.47 12.41
N ALA A 108 3.98 6.55 12.45
CA ALA A 108 4.73 6.49 13.70
C ALA A 108 4.20 7.51 14.72
N ALA A 109 4.19 7.14 16.00
CA ALA A 109 3.70 8.02 17.07
C ALA A 109 4.50 9.33 17.21
N THR A 110 5.73 9.35 16.71
CA THR A 110 6.63 10.51 16.66
C THR A 110 6.26 11.56 15.61
N ALA A 111 5.37 11.24 14.65
CA ALA A 111 5.01 12.17 13.59
C ALA A 111 3.99 13.21 14.06
N ASN A 112 4.12 14.44 13.55
CA ASN A 112 3.19 15.53 13.85
C ASN A 112 1.80 15.30 13.25
N ARG A 113 1.75 14.79 12.02
CA ARG A 113 0.51 14.38 11.36
C ARG A 113 0.45 12.87 11.34
N LYS A 114 -0.69 12.31 11.72
CA LYS A 114 -0.88 10.87 11.90
C LYS A 114 -2.05 10.41 11.05
N TYR A 115 -1.78 9.39 10.27
CA TYR A 115 -2.74 8.75 9.38
C TYR A 115 -2.72 7.24 9.60
N ASP A 116 -3.90 6.65 9.48
CA ASP A 116 -4.06 5.22 9.23
C ASP A 116 -4.34 5.06 7.74
N THR A 117 -3.47 4.33 7.06
CA THR A 117 -3.47 4.17 5.61
C THR A 117 -3.63 2.70 5.27
N VAL A 118 -4.63 2.37 4.46
CA VAL A 118 -4.75 1.08 3.80
C VAL A 118 -4.24 1.20 2.38
N TYR A 119 -3.36 0.30 1.98
CA TYR A 119 -2.95 0.14 0.59
C TYR A 119 -3.78 -0.95 -0.05
N TYR A 120 -4.29 -0.65 -1.24
CA TYR A 120 -4.98 -1.61 -2.09
C TYR A 120 -4.15 -1.93 -3.32
N ILE A 121 -4.25 -3.15 -3.80
CA ILE A 121 -3.76 -3.55 -5.11
C ILE A 121 -4.95 -3.90 -5.99
N THR A 122 -4.90 -3.47 -7.25
CA THR A 122 -5.84 -3.88 -8.27
C THR A 122 -5.10 -4.20 -9.54
N MET A 123 -5.77 -4.97 -10.37
CA MET A 123 -5.32 -5.34 -11.69
C MET A 123 -5.97 -4.43 -12.70
N LEU A 124 -5.25 -4.04 -13.75
CA LEU A 124 -5.81 -3.26 -14.86
C LEU A 124 -5.74 -4.10 -16.13
N ASP A 125 -6.61 -3.81 -17.09
CA ASP A 125 -6.60 -4.49 -18.39
C ASP A 125 -5.22 -4.29 -19.08
N LYS A 126 -4.75 -5.26 -19.87
CA LYS A 126 -3.51 -5.18 -20.66
C LYS A 126 -3.44 -3.93 -21.54
N TYR A 127 -4.58 -3.42 -22.02
CA TYR A 127 -4.63 -2.19 -22.84
C TYR A 127 -4.22 -0.94 -22.05
N THR A 128 -4.21 -1.03 -20.71
CA THR A 128 -3.86 0.07 -19.81
C THR A 128 -2.43 0.58 -20.00
N ARG A 129 -1.50 -0.27 -20.47
CA ARG A 129 -0.10 0.13 -20.69
C ARG A 129 0.07 1.22 -21.76
N ASN A 130 -0.92 1.39 -22.64
CA ASN A 130 -0.90 2.39 -23.70
C ASN A 130 -1.68 3.65 -23.33
N ILE A 131 -2.17 3.75 -22.09
CA ILE A 131 -2.98 4.88 -21.63
C ILE A 131 -2.07 6.09 -21.38
N LYS A 132 -2.47 7.24 -21.94
CA LYS A 132 -1.95 8.53 -21.53
C LYS A 132 -2.60 8.93 -20.21
N LEU A 133 -1.81 8.95 -19.13
CA LEU A 133 -2.25 9.42 -17.82
C LEU A 133 -2.59 10.91 -17.90
N LEU A 134 -3.66 11.32 -17.22
CA LEU A 134 -4.03 12.72 -17.06
C LEU A 134 -3.59 13.15 -15.66
N LEU A 135 -2.47 13.84 -15.57
CA LEU A 135 -1.92 14.26 -14.29
C LEU A 135 -2.62 15.52 -13.79
N GLU A 136 -3.09 15.49 -12.56
CA GLU A 136 -3.59 16.68 -11.89
C GLU A 136 -2.41 17.66 -11.65
N PRO A 137 -2.48 18.90 -12.18
CA PRO A 137 -1.32 19.79 -12.25
C PRO A 137 -0.88 20.41 -10.91
N HIS A 138 -1.70 20.39 -9.87
CA HIS A 138 -1.37 20.97 -8.55
C HIS A 138 -0.72 19.94 -7.61
N GLU A 139 -1.11 18.67 -7.72
CA GLU A 139 -0.71 17.61 -6.79
C GLU A 139 0.27 16.61 -7.41
N VAL A 140 0.24 16.41 -8.73
CA VAL A 140 0.99 15.35 -9.42
C VAL A 140 1.98 15.90 -10.43
N ALA A 141 3.26 15.96 -10.03
CA ALA A 141 4.33 16.42 -10.91
C ALA A 141 4.69 15.42 -12.02
N SER A 142 4.58 14.11 -11.77
CA SER A 142 4.90 13.05 -12.73
C SER A 142 4.30 11.72 -12.30
N ALA A 143 4.08 10.81 -13.27
CA ALA A 143 3.66 9.43 -13.01
C ALA A 143 4.44 8.45 -13.88
N HIS A 144 4.70 7.25 -13.35
CA HIS A 144 5.56 6.26 -13.98
C HIS A 144 4.97 4.86 -13.86
N TRP A 145 5.06 4.08 -14.94
CA TRP A 145 4.83 2.63 -14.90
C TRP A 145 6.16 1.95 -14.57
N LEU A 146 6.29 1.42 -13.36
CA LEU A 146 7.50 0.74 -12.88
C LEU A 146 7.16 -0.67 -12.41
N SER A 147 8.03 -1.63 -12.72
CA SER A 147 8.06 -2.91 -12.00
C SER A 147 8.55 -2.71 -10.56
N PRO A 148 8.23 -3.62 -9.62
CA PRO A 148 8.71 -3.52 -8.24
C PRO A 148 10.24 -3.41 -8.13
N ILE A 149 10.98 -4.12 -8.99
CA ILE A 149 12.45 -4.07 -9.00
C ILE A 149 12.99 -2.74 -9.53
N GLU A 150 12.33 -2.14 -10.52
CA GLU A 150 12.69 -0.80 -11.02
C GLU A 150 12.39 0.28 -9.98
N ALA A 151 11.24 0.20 -9.30
CA ALA A 151 10.88 1.12 -8.21
C ALA A 151 11.89 1.04 -7.06
N TRP A 152 12.26 -0.17 -6.63
CA TRP A 152 13.31 -0.39 -5.64
C TRP A 152 14.65 0.22 -6.09
N SER A 153 15.13 -0.15 -7.28
CA SER A 153 16.41 0.32 -7.84
C SER A 153 16.45 1.83 -7.99
N SER A 154 15.37 2.44 -8.45
CA SER A 154 15.24 3.89 -8.61
C SER A 154 15.25 4.63 -7.27
N SER A 155 14.61 4.06 -6.24
CA SER A 155 14.67 4.62 -4.88
C SER A 155 16.09 4.59 -4.32
N GLN A 156 16.81 3.48 -4.49
CA GLN A 156 18.19 3.30 -4.00
C GLN A 156 19.19 4.19 -4.75
N LYS A 157 18.91 4.53 -6.02
CA LYS A 157 19.73 5.43 -6.85
C LYS A 157 19.35 6.90 -6.70
N ALA A 158 18.46 7.24 -5.77
CA ALA A 158 17.94 8.59 -5.57
C ALA A 158 17.26 9.22 -6.80
N ILE A 159 16.71 8.38 -7.70
CA ILE A 159 15.94 8.85 -8.86
C ILE A 159 14.51 9.22 -8.42
N ILE A 160 13.94 8.40 -7.55
CA ILE A 160 12.67 8.66 -6.88
C ILE A 160 12.85 8.53 -5.38
N TRP A 161 11.94 9.11 -4.61
CA TRP A 161 11.83 8.84 -3.18
C TRP A 161 10.55 8.04 -2.91
N LEU A 162 10.67 6.97 -2.12
CA LEU A 162 9.54 6.19 -1.64
C LEU A 162 9.49 6.31 -0.12
N PRO A 163 8.31 6.59 0.48
CA PRO A 163 8.13 6.45 1.91
C PRO A 163 8.59 5.06 2.38
N PHE A 164 9.24 4.97 3.54
CA PHE A 164 9.86 3.71 4.00
C PHE A 164 8.89 2.53 4.08
N MET A 165 7.63 2.82 4.43
CA MET A 165 6.56 1.81 4.50
C MET A 165 6.24 1.26 3.11
N LEU A 166 6.15 2.14 2.11
CA LEU A 166 5.95 1.76 0.72
C LEU A 166 7.16 1.01 0.16
N LEU A 167 8.39 1.43 0.50
CA LEU A 167 9.60 0.72 0.12
C LEU A 167 9.62 -0.73 0.67
N TYR A 168 9.15 -0.93 1.90
CA TYR A 168 8.98 -2.26 2.51
C TYR A 168 7.97 -3.12 1.73
N ASP A 169 6.84 -2.55 1.33
CA ASP A 169 5.84 -3.26 0.51
C ASP A 169 6.31 -3.53 -0.92
N ILE A 170 7.09 -2.63 -1.53
CA ILE A 170 7.77 -2.87 -2.82
C ILE A 170 8.70 -4.08 -2.71
N ALA A 171 9.49 -4.18 -1.65
CA ALA A 171 10.37 -5.32 -1.41
C ALA A 171 9.61 -6.65 -1.25
N ARG A 172 8.37 -6.64 -0.78
CA ARG A 172 7.48 -7.82 -0.79
C ARG A 172 6.97 -8.11 -2.20
N LEU A 173 6.53 -7.08 -2.94
CA LEU A 173 6.03 -7.22 -4.31
C LEU A 173 7.06 -7.77 -5.29
N MET A 174 8.36 -7.54 -5.03
CA MET A 174 9.46 -8.11 -5.81
C MET A 174 9.49 -9.65 -5.84
N ASN A 175 8.72 -10.35 -5.00
CA ASN A 175 8.60 -11.82 -5.06
C ASN A 175 7.71 -12.32 -6.21
N PHE A 176 6.96 -11.44 -6.89
CA PHE A 176 6.10 -11.83 -8.01
C PHE A 176 6.75 -11.56 -9.35
N TYR A 177 6.58 -12.50 -10.27
CA TYR A 177 7.10 -12.41 -11.63
C TYR A 177 6.00 -12.32 -12.67
N SER A 178 4.75 -12.55 -12.27
CA SER A 178 3.60 -12.38 -13.16
C SER A 178 2.39 -11.73 -12.47
N PHE A 179 1.59 -11.09 -13.32
CA PHE A 179 0.27 -10.58 -12.98
C PHE A 179 -0.63 -11.64 -12.31
N GLN A 180 -0.62 -12.86 -12.85
CA GLN A 180 -1.51 -13.92 -12.39
C GLN A 180 -1.14 -14.40 -10.99
N GLU A 181 0.15 -14.50 -10.68
CA GLU A 181 0.64 -14.85 -9.34
C GLU A 181 0.20 -13.82 -8.30
N LEU A 182 0.42 -12.52 -8.57
CA LEU A 182 0.02 -11.45 -7.65
C LEU A 182 -1.49 -11.43 -7.43
N LEU A 183 -2.28 -11.62 -8.50
CA LEU A 183 -3.74 -11.66 -8.41
C LEU A 183 -4.23 -12.86 -7.59
N ASN A 184 -3.72 -14.05 -7.87
CA ASN A 184 -4.08 -15.27 -7.15
C ASN A 184 -3.70 -15.16 -5.67
N PHE A 185 -2.48 -14.69 -5.38
CA PHE A 185 -2.03 -14.48 -4.02
C PHE A 185 -2.92 -13.48 -3.28
N SER A 186 -3.19 -12.31 -3.87
CA SER A 186 -3.98 -11.26 -3.23
C SER A 186 -5.41 -11.74 -2.91
N ARG A 187 -6.03 -12.49 -3.82
CA ARG A 187 -7.34 -13.13 -3.61
C ARG A 187 -7.30 -14.16 -2.49
N GLN A 188 -6.31 -15.05 -2.49
CA GLN A 188 -6.17 -16.09 -1.47
C GLN A 188 -5.89 -15.49 -0.09
N ARG A 189 -5.01 -14.48 -0.01
CA ARG A 189 -4.66 -13.84 1.26
C ARG A 189 -5.81 -13.04 1.87
N SER A 190 -6.77 -12.57 1.08
CA SER A 190 -7.87 -11.70 1.55
C SER A 190 -8.67 -12.24 2.74
N CYS A 191 -8.72 -13.57 2.94
CA CYS A 191 -9.38 -14.19 4.09
C CYS A 191 -8.56 -14.13 5.40
N ASN A 192 -7.25 -13.90 5.33
CA ASN A 192 -6.37 -13.93 6.50
C ASN A 192 -6.42 -12.64 7.33
N GLY A 193 -7.18 -11.64 6.90
CA GLY A 193 -7.23 -10.33 7.54
C GLY A 193 -6.02 -9.46 7.18
N SER A 194 -5.83 -8.38 7.93
CA SER A 194 -4.68 -7.48 7.78
C SER A 194 -4.37 -6.78 9.09
N THR A 195 -3.18 -7.03 9.61
CA THR A 195 -2.65 -6.39 10.81
C THR A 195 -2.25 -4.96 10.48
N MET A 196 -2.72 -4.02 11.28
CA MET A 196 -2.27 -2.64 11.22
C MET A 196 -0.87 -2.53 11.82
N VAL A 197 0.10 -2.15 10.99
CA VAL A 197 1.49 -2.05 11.40
C VAL A 197 1.85 -0.59 11.70
N GLN A 198 2.42 -0.35 12.88
CA GLN A 198 2.95 0.96 13.26
C GLN A 198 4.47 0.86 13.47
N PRO A 199 5.30 1.61 12.72
CA PRO A 199 6.73 1.64 12.96
C PRO A 199 7.05 2.40 14.26
N VAL A 200 8.07 1.92 14.96
CA VAL A 200 8.65 2.61 16.13
C VAL A 200 10.08 2.99 15.77
N TYR A 201 10.42 4.27 15.96
CA TYR A 201 11.71 4.80 15.53
C TYR A 201 12.75 4.78 16.64
N TYR A 202 13.90 4.24 16.28
CA TYR A 202 15.12 4.25 17.07
C TYR A 202 16.21 5.03 16.32
N ARG A 203 17.15 5.61 17.07
CA ARG A 203 18.37 6.19 16.54
C ARG A 203 19.57 5.68 17.36
N CYS A 204 20.64 5.38 16.67
CA CYS A 204 21.94 5.02 17.23
C CYS A 204 23.03 5.94 16.66
N ASP A 205 24.30 5.64 16.92
CA ASP A 205 25.41 6.58 16.64
C ASP A 205 25.57 6.89 15.14
N ASP A 206 25.19 5.96 14.26
CA ASP A 206 25.45 6.01 12.82
C ASP A 206 24.19 6.04 11.93
N CYS A 207 23.00 5.73 12.47
CA CYS A 207 21.77 5.72 11.67
C CYS A 207 20.46 5.78 12.50
N MET A 208 19.34 5.90 11.79
CA MET A 208 17.99 5.70 12.32
C MET A 208 17.44 4.36 11.81
N PHE A 209 16.58 3.69 12.56
CA PHE A 209 15.86 2.53 12.06
C PHE A 209 14.42 2.47 12.60
N GLY A 210 13.51 2.00 11.75
CA GLY A 210 12.13 1.74 12.11
C GLY A 210 11.95 0.25 12.41
N VAL A 211 11.64 -0.07 13.66
CA VAL A 211 11.31 -1.45 14.06
C VAL A 211 9.83 -1.71 13.83
N LEU A 212 9.52 -2.94 13.40
CA LEU A 212 8.19 -3.41 13.04
C LEU A 212 7.79 -4.59 13.94
N PRO A 213 6.49 -4.98 13.98
CA PRO A 213 6.02 -6.09 14.79
C PRO A 213 6.83 -7.37 14.59
N GLY A 214 7.09 -8.05 15.70
CA GLY A 214 7.90 -9.27 15.79
C GLY A 214 9.42 -9.03 15.90
N ASP A 215 9.88 -7.79 15.79
CA ASP A 215 11.24 -7.42 16.17
C ASP A 215 11.42 -7.47 17.70
N GLU A 216 12.59 -7.91 18.19
CA GLU A 216 12.88 -7.97 19.63
C GLU A 216 12.88 -6.59 20.32
N LEU A 217 13.11 -5.51 19.56
CA LEU A 217 13.04 -4.13 20.03
C LEU A 217 11.64 -3.52 19.84
N TYR A 218 10.65 -4.27 19.33
CA TYR A 218 9.30 -3.77 19.15
C TYR A 218 8.59 -3.66 20.51
N PRO A 219 8.15 -2.45 20.94
CA PRO A 219 7.50 -2.27 22.23
C PRO A 219 6.09 -2.87 22.23
N LYS A 220 5.58 -3.19 23.42
CA LYS A 220 4.19 -3.66 23.60
C LYS A 220 3.16 -2.58 23.24
N GLU A 221 3.49 -1.32 23.48
CA GLU A 221 2.62 -0.16 23.24
C GLU A 221 3.27 0.82 22.25
N PRO A 222 3.29 0.52 20.93
CA PRO A 222 3.97 1.35 19.93
C PRO A 222 3.39 2.78 19.84
N GLY A 223 2.10 2.96 20.16
CA GLY A 223 1.44 4.26 20.18
C GLY A 223 1.94 5.21 21.28
N ALA A 224 2.55 4.69 22.35
CA ALA A 224 3.12 5.49 23.43
C ALA A 224 4.54 6.01 23.10
N CYS A 225 5.19 5.49 22.06
CA CYS A 225 6.53 5.90 21.66
C CYS A 225 6.51 7.21 20.84
N THR A 226 6.15 8.33 21.49
CA THR A 226 6.01 9.65 20.85
C THR A 226 7.33 10.36 20.56
N GLN A 227 8.45 9.80 20.98
CA GLN A 227 9.80 10.30 20.70
C GLN A 227 10.68 9.16 20.14
N THR A 228 11.67 9.52 19.33
CA THR A 228 12.67 8.57 18.86
C THR A 228 13.46 8.02 20.05
N ILE A 229 13.55 6.70 20.14
CA ILE A 229 14.30 6.03 21.21
C ILE A 229 15.78 6.03 20.85
N ILE A 230 16.64 6.48 21.77
CA ILE A 230 18.09 6.59 21.53
C ILE A 230 18.80 5.38 22.14
N LEU A 231 19.64 4.71 21.35
CA LEU A 231 20.53 3.63 21.79
C LEU A 231 21.98 4.04 21.55
N SER A 232 22.87 3.65 22.46
CA SER A 232 24.32 3.88 22.31
C SER A 232 24.98 2.76 21.50
N GLY A 233 26.01 3.11 20.73
CA GLY A 233 26.78 2.18 19.90
C GLY A 233 26.39 2.24 18.42
N SER A 234 27.19 1.57 17.60
CA SER A 234 26.94 1.46 16.16
C SER A 234 25.76 0.52 15.86
N VAL A 235 25.13 0.69 14.70
CA VAL A 235 24.07 -0.24 14.26
C VAL A 235 24.61 -1.66 14.12
N ASP A 236 25.87 -1.82 13.73
CA ASP A 236 26.53 -3.12 13.62
C ASP A 236 26.66 -3.83 14.98
N ASP A 237 26.93 -3.09 16.06
CA ASP A 237 26.99 -3.65 17.41
C ASP A 237 25.61 -4.16 17.87
N LEU A 238 24.54 -3.45 17.49
CA LEU A 238 23.16 -3.87 17.74
C LEU A 238 22.78 -5.09 16.89
N HIS A 239 23.16 -5.09 15.60
CA HIS A 239 22.88 -6.17 14.66
C HIS A 239 23.52 -7.50 15.08
N ARG A 240 24.77 -7.48 15.57
CA ARG A 240 25.46 -8.70 16.03
C ARG A 240 24.75 -9.41 17.18
N LYS A 241 23.96 -8.68 17.97
CA LYS A 241 23.22 -9.22 19.12
C LYS A 241 21.79 -9.61 18.75
N SER A 242 21.29 -9.14 17.60
CA SER A 242 19.90 -9.29 17.19
C SER A 242 19.60 -10.74 16.79
N LYS A 243 18.66 -11.38 17.49
CA LYS A 243 18.23 -12.76 17.16
C LYS A 243 16.92 -12.77 16.39
N GLN A 244 16.02 -11.84 16.72
CA GLN A 244 14.73 -11.72 16.07
C GLN A 244 14.52 -10.28 15.60
N TYR A 245 14.37 -10.08 14.30
CA TYR A 245 14.32 -8.76 13.72
C TYR A 245 13.32 -8.65 12.57
N ASN A 246 12.70 -7.47 12.49
CA ASN A 246 11.85 -7.01 11.41
C ASN A 246 11.93 -5.48 11.38
N ARG A 247 12.83 -4.93 10.56
CA ARG A 247 13.13 -3.50 10.59
C ARG A 247 13.64 -2.99 9.24
N TYR A 248 13.54 -1.68 9.06
CA TYR A 248 14.24 -0.95 8.02
C TYR A 248 15.25 0.00 8.65
N ILE A 249 16.47 0.00 8.13
CA ILE A 249 17.61 0.79 8.60
C ILE A 249 17.86 1.91 7.60
N VAL A 250 17.85 3.15 8.08
CA VAL A 250 17.89 4.38 7.31
C VAL A 250 19.21 5.10 7.59
N TYR A 251 20.16 4.93 6.68
CA TYR A 251 21.42 5.69 6.72
C TYR A 251 21.21 7.11 6.17
N ASP A 252 20.36 7.23 5.14
CA ASP A 252 19.83 8.49 4.61
C ASP A 252 18.50 8.21 3.86
N PHE A 253 17.87 9.23 3.26
CA PHE A 253 16.57 9.10 2.58
C PHE A 253 16.55 8.15 1.38
N HIS A 254 17.70 7.80 0.80
CA HIS A 254 17.83 6.93 -0.37
C HIS A 254 18.64 5.65 -0.07
N LYS A 255 19.42 5.63 1.00
CA LYS A 255 20.16 4.46 1.49
C LYS A 255 19.41 3.79 2.63
N VAL A 256 18.47 2.93 2.24
CA VAL A 256 17.63 2.15 3.18
C VAL A 256 17.88 0.66 3.00
N VAL A 257 18.17 -0.01 4.12
CA VAL A 257 18.43 -1.45 4.21
C VAL A 257 17.25 -2.12 4.91
N LEU A 258 16.70 -3.19 4.33
CA LEU A 258 15.63 -3.95 4.95
C LEU A 258 16.17 -5.27 5.52
N ALA A 259 15.63 -5.69 6.66
CA ALA A 259 15.98 -6.94 7.30
C ALA A 259 14.80 -7.53 8.07
N SER A 260 14.47 -8.79 7.77
CA SER A 260 13.48 -9.55 8.53
C SER A 260 13.80 -11.04 8.53
N ASN A 261 13.77 -11.67 9.70
CA ASN A 261 13.90 -13.12 9.85
C ASN A 261 12.67 -13.77 10.51
N ILE A 262 11.59 -13.02 10.68
CA ILE A 262 10.35 -13.52 11.26
C ILE A 262 9.36 -13.93 10.17
N PRO A 263 8.43 -14.85 10.47
CA PRO A 263 7.27 -15.06 9.63
C PRO A 263 6.44 -13.77 9.52
N PRO A 264 6.02 -13.39 8.31
CA PRO A 264 5.13 -12.25 8.10
C PRO A 264 3.73 -12.51 8.69
N CYS A 265 3.06 -11.46 9.15
CA CYS A 265 1.69 -11.53 9.67
C CYS A 265 0.69 -11.86 8.57
N ASP A 266 -0.45 -12.47 8.94
CA ASP A 266 -1.63 -12.67 8.09
C ASP A 266 -1.34 -13.38 6.75
N GLY A 267 -0.38 -14.31 6.76
CA GLY A 267 0.07 -15.03 5.55
C GLY A 267 0.61 -14.11 4.46
N HIS A 268 1.10 -12.92 4.81
CA HIS A 268 1.73 -12.00 3.85
C HIS A 268 3.05 -12.60 3.33
N LEU A 269 3.61 -12.04 2.26
CA LEU A 269 4.94 -12.37 1.77
C LEU A 269 6.07 -11.89 2.71
N PRO A 270 7.18 -12.66 2.81
CA PRO A 270 8.43 -12.16 3.38
C PRO A 270 9.06 -11.12 2.44
N LEU A 271 10.07 -10.41 2.95
CA LEU A 271 10.93 -9.58 2.11
C LEU A 271 11.64 -10.44 1.06
N GLN A 272 11.75 -9.92 -0.16
CA GLN A 272 12.42 -10.63 -1.25
C GLN A 272 13.92 -10.87 -0.90
N PRO A 273 14.48 -12.07 -1.16
CA PRO A 273 15.82 -12.44 -0.66
C PRO A 273 17.00 -11.56 -1.09
N LEU A 274 16.96 -10.93 -2.27
CA LEU A 274 18.02 -10.03 -2.75
C LEU A 274 18.08 -8.73 -1.96
N VAL A 275 16.98 -8.34 -1.30
CA VAL A 275 16.87 -7.09 -0.55
C VAL A 275 16.65 -7.30 0.95
N ASN A 276 16.51 -8.56 1.39
CA ASN A 276 16.41 -8.95 2.79
C ASN A 276 17.81 -9.23 3.38
N ASN A 277 18.32 -8.29 4.15
CA ASN A 277 19.64 -8.37 4.74
C ASN A 277 19.64 -9.21 6.02
N LYS A 278 20.70 -10.01 6.20
CA LYS A 278 20.92 -10.75 7.45
C LYS A 278 21.73 -9.88 8.41
N LEU A 279 21.15 -9.56 9.56
CA LEU A 279 21.80 -8.69 10.56
C LEU A 279 22.83 -9.44 11.42
N ALA A 280 22.55 -10.70 11.73
CA ALA A 280 23.49 -11.58 12.42
C ALA A 280 24.20 -12.51 11.41
N LYS A 281 25.50 -12.76 11.63
CA LYS A 281 26.19 -13.87 10.97
C LYS A 281 25.70 -15.16 11.64
N LEU A 282 24.93 -15.96 10.89
CA LEU A 282 24.66 -17.36 11.24
C LEU A 282 25.97 -18.15 11.16
#